data_AF-A0ABD5RHJ4-F1
#
_entry.id   AF-A0ABD5RHJ4-F1
#
_cell.length_a   1.000
_cell.length_b   1.000
_cell.length_c   1.000
_cell.angle_alpha   90.00
_cell.angle_beta   90.00
_cell.angle_gamma   90.00
#
_symmetry.space_group_name_H-M   'P 1'
#
loop_
_entity.id
_entity.type
_entity.pdbx_description
1 polymer ?
#
loop_
_entity_poly.entity_id
_entity_poly.type
_entity_poly.pdbx_seq_one_letter_code
_entity_poly.pdbx_strand_id
1 'polypeptide(L)'
;MPSRRALLATLGLGTASTLSGCSWLDGASGYVQEKSIEVTYREDGRRFGESVVTVSLSSPPGTESPELLRLHDNWANRFETPHKPIVSQALHEDLTREYESVRYVVGVCSPSWAEELRNIGCRNANASREDFNQVQVHDEVTASYESPTISIHSVDGTWPVGEY
;
A
#
# COMPACT_ATOMS: atom_id res chain seq x y z
N MET A 1 10.46 -56.03 56.77
CA MET A 1 11.13 -54.74 57.07
C MET A 1 12.60 -54.90 56.68
N PRO A 2 13.31 -53.93 56.04
CA PRO A 2 13.09 -52.47 55.92
C PRO A 2 12.69 -52.04 54.48
N SER A 3 12.00 -50.95 54.15
CA SER A 3 11.87 -49.58 54.68
C SER A 3 12.69 -48.53 53.89
N ARG A 4 11.95 -47.80 53.04
CA ARG A 4 11.88 -46.32 52.86
C ARG A 4 12.67 -45.63 51.74
N ARG A 5 11.94 -44.61 51.22
CA ARG A 5 12.32 -43.35 50.54
C ARG A 5 12.32 -43.42 49.00
N ALA A 6 11.71 -42.52 48.23
CA ALA A 6 10.95 -41.30 48.50
C ALA A 6 10.36 -40.77 47.17
N LEU A 7 9.15 -40.18 47.24
CA LEU A 7 8.76 -38.86 46.70
C LEU A 7 9.15 -38.53 45.23
N LEU A 8 8.27 -38.07 44.34
CA LEU A 8 7.41 -36.90 44.47
C LEU A 8 6.25 -36.97 43.48
N ALA A 9 5.09 -36.56 43.95
CA ALA A 9 4.02 -36.03 43.12
C ALA A 9 4.46 -34.70 42.52
N THR A 10 4.21 -34.50 41.22
CA THR A 10 4.19 -33.16 40.63
C THR A 10 2.88 -33.00 39.88
N LEU A 11 1.93 -32.39 40.56
CA LEU A 11 0.75 -31.76 39.99
C LEU A 11 1.18 -30.49 39.25
N GLY A 12 0.53 -30.24 38.12
CA GLY A 12 -0.10 -28.93 37.94
C GLY A 12 0.66 -27.93 37.06
N LEU A 13 -0.13 -27.41 36.12
CA LEU A 13 0.06 -26.16 35.39
C LEU A 13 1.10 -26.24 34.27
N GLY A 14 0.73 -26.96 33.21
CA GLY A 14 1.09 -26.51 31.87
C GLY A 14 0.45 -25.14 31.66
N THR A 15 1.20 -24.08 31.98
CA THR A 15 0.93 -22.77 31.41
C THR A 15 1.12 -22.96 29.91
N ALA A 16 0.00 -23.13 29.19
CA ALA A 16 -0.05 -22.84 27.78
C ALA A 16 0.28 -21.35 27.67
N SER A 17 1.57 -21.06 27.55
CA SER A 17 2.07 -19.80 27.07
C SER A 17 1.59 -19.73 25.63
N THR A 18 0.37 -19.23 25.44
CA THR A 18 -0.03 -18.70 24.15
C THR A 18 0.89 -17.51 23.92
N LEU A 19 2.03 -17.78 23.29
CA LEU A 19 2.73 -16.79 22.52
C LEU A 19 1.67 -16.29 21.53
N SER A 20 1.00 -15.19 21.88
CA SER A 20 0.27 -14.36 20.94
C SER A 20 1.34 -13.81 19.99
N GLY A 21 1.71 -14.67 19.04
CA GLY A 21 2.73 -14.40 18.05
C GLY A 21 2.24 -13.30 17.16
N CYS A 22 2.80 -12.12 17.35
CA CYS A 22 3.28 -11.27 16.27
C CYS A 22 2.35 -11.16 15.04
N SER A 23 1.25 -10.41 15.15
CA SER A 23 0.36 -10.03 14.03
C SER A 23 0.96 -9.00 13.06
N TRP A 24 2.25 -8.66 13.18
CA TRP A 24 2.94 -7.73 12.27
C TRP A 24 3.34 -8.35 10.91
N LEU A 25 3.20 -9.67 10.74
CA LEU A 25 3.42 -10.36 9.47
C LEU A 25 2.13 -10.44 8.62
N ASP A 26 0.98 -10.13 9.22
CA ASP A 26 -0.28 -9.99 8.48
C ASP A 26 -0.39 -8.55 8.00
N GLY A 27 -0.76 -8.36 6.73
CA GLY A 27 -0.92 -7.02 6.15
C GLY A 27 -1.86 -6.14 6.97
N ALA A 28 -1.66 -4.83 6.88
CA ALA A 28 -2.52 -3.83 7.48
C ALA A 28 -3.74 -3.57 6.60
N SER A 29 -4.94 -3.67 7.18
CA SER A 29 -6.15 -3.16 6.53
C SER A 29 -6.10 -1.63 6.47
N GLY A 30 -6.49 -1.07 5.33
CA GLY A 30 -6.50 0.36 5.08
C GLY A 30 -7.15 0.67 3.75
N TYR A 31 -6.92 1.88 3.25
CA TYR A 31 -7.48 2.33 1.98
C TYR A 31 -6.43 3.00 1.09
N VAL A 32 -6.64 2.89 -0.22
CA VAL A 32 -5.79 3.56 -1.21
C VAL A 32 -6.17 5.03 -1.29
N GLN A 33 -5.25 5.90 -0.88
CA GLN A 33 -5.42 7.35 -0.90
C GLN A 33 -4.88 7.98 -2.19
N GLU A 34 -3.89 7.36 -2.84
CA GLU A 34 -3.25 7.94 -4.02
C GLU A 34 -2.71 6.87 -4.96
N LYS A 35 -2.72 7.18 -6.25
CA LYS A 35 -1.95 6.48 -7.28
C LYS A 35 -1.17 7.49 -8.08
N SER A 36 0.12 7.23 -8.27
CA SER A 36 0.99 8.07 -9.09
C SER A 36 1.91 7.23 -9.97
N ILE A 37 2.13 7.66 -11.22
CA ILE A 37 3.17 7.11 -12.08
C ILE A 37 4.26 8.17 -12.17
N GLU A 38 5.38 7.91 -11.50
CA GLU A 38 6.51 8.82 -11.44
C GLU A 38 7.62 8.37 -12.39
N VAL A 39 8.23 9.33 -13.07
CA VAL A 39 9.30 9.07 -14.03
C VAL A 39 10.47 9.99 -13.78
N THR A 40 11.66 9.55 -14.19
CA THR A 40 12.86 10.39 -14.16
C THR A 40 13.54 10.43 -15.52
N TYR A 41 14.05 11.60 -15.91
CA TYR A 41 14.81 11.79 -17.14
C TYR A 41 16.04 12.68 -16.90
N ARG A 42 16.89 12.80 -17.92
CA ARG A 42 18.01 13.73 -17.92
C ARG A 42 17.86 14.78 -19.01
N GLU A 43 18.15 16.02 -18.66
CA GLU A 43 18.23 17.15 -19.57
C GLU A 43 19.44 17.99 -19.16
N ASP A 44 20.30 18.36 -20.11
CA ASP A 44 21.55 19.08 -19.87
C ASP A 44 22.42 18.49 -18.74
N GLY A 45 22.47 17.15 -18.67
CA GLY A 45 23.25 16.40 -17.67
C GLY A 45 22.67 16.42 -16.25
N ARG A 46 21.52 17.05 -16.02
CA ARG A 46 20.82 17.10 -14.74
C ARG A 46 19.66 16.11 -14.73
N ARG A 47 19.43 15.44 -13.60
CA ARG A 47 18.30 14.53 -13.42
C ARG A 47 17.07 15.32 -12.97
N PHE A 48 15.95 15.07 -13.64
CA PHE A 48 14.64 15.60 -13.33
C PHE A 48 13.69 14.45 -13.01
N GLY A 49 12.63 14.75 -12.27
CA GLY A 49 11.54 13.83 -11.98
C GLY A 49 10.21 14.53 -12.17
N GLU A 50 9.24 13.81 -12.70
CA GLU A 50 7.88 14.30 -12.87
C GLU A 50 6.85 13.18 -12.69
N SER A 51 5.59 13.56 -12.56
CA SER A 51 4.47 12.63 -12.57
C SER A 51 3.79 12.64 -13.93
N VAL A 52 3.61 11.44 -14.49
CA VAL A 52 2.82 11.17 -15.70
C VAL A 52 1.33 11.25 -15.38
N VAL A 53 0.92 10.70 -14.24
CA VAL A 53 -0.45 10.79 -13.74
C VAL A 53 -0.42 10.73 -12.22
N THR A 54 -1.23 11.54 -11.55
CA THR A 54 -1.48 11.46 -10.11
C THR A 54 -2.97 11.60 -9.86
N VAL A 55 -3.53 10.59 -9.19
CA VAL A 55 -4.92 10.57 -8.73
C VAL A 55 -4.93 10.42 -7.23
N SER A 56 -5.70 11.24 -6.52
CA SER A 56 -5.81 11.19 -5.06
C SER A 56 -7.27 11.09 -4.62
N LEU A 57 -7.48 10.59 -3.41
CA LEU A 57 -8.78 10.49 -2.79
C LEU A 57 -9.36 11.89 -2.60
N SER A 58 -10.66 12.03 -2.86
CA SER A 58 -11.34 13.31 -2.63
C SER A 58 -11.18 13.75 -1.18
N SER A 59 -11.16 15.06 -0.95
CA SER A 59 -11.23 15.64 0.40
C SER A 59 -12.54 16.40 0.56
N PRO A 60 -13.48 15.94 1.40
CA PRO A 60 -13.37 14.81 2.32
C PRO A 60 -13.49 13.42 1.63
N PRO A 61 -12.92 12.35 2.22
CA PRO A 61 -12.92 11.00 1.66
C PRO A 61 -14.31 10.49 1.26
N GLY A 62 -14.39 9.91 0.05
CA GLY A 62 -15.55 9.21 -0.51
C GLY A 62 -16.86 10.02 -0.62
N THR A 63 -16.75 11.34 -0.59
CA THR A 63 -17.86 12.24 -0.93
C THR A 63 -17.98 12.51 -2.42
N GLU A 64 -16.86 12.39 -3.15
CA GLU A 64 -16.78 12.61 -4.59
C GLU A 64 -15.95 11.52 -5.28
N SER A 65 -15.87 11.59 -6.61
CA SER A 65 -14.92 10.75 -7.35
C SER A 65 -13.48 11.16 -7.03
N PRO A 66 -12.51 10.23 -7.12
CA PRO A 66 -11.09 10.57 -6.96
C PRO A 66 -10.66 11.76 -7.83
N GLU A 67 -9.82 12.63 -7.30
CA GLU A 67 -9.34 13.84 -7.97
C GLU A 67 -8.14 13.54 -8.88
N LEU A 68 -8.18 14.01 -10.13
CA LEU A 68 -7.05 13.93 -11.06
C LEU A 68 -6.15 15.15 -10.88
N LEU A 69 -5.14 15.02 -10.01
CA LEU A 69 -4.22 16.12 -9.66
C LEU A 69 -3.21 16.42 -10.78
N ARG A 70 -2.81 15.40 -11.54
CA ARG A 70 -1.86 15.52 -12.64
C ARG A 70 -2.21 14.55 -13.74
N LEU A 71 -2.16 15.02 -14.98
CA LEU A 71 -2.08 14.20 -16.18
C LEU A 71 -1.13 14.89 -17.15
N HIS A 72 -0.05 14.22 -17.54
CA HIS A 72 0.91 14.75 -18.49
C HIS A 72 0.32 14.68 -19.91
N ASP A 73 0.31 15.81 -20.64
CA ASP A 73 -0.38 15.94 -21.94
C ASP A 73 0.07 14.88 -22.96
N ASN A 74 1.37 14.62 -23.06
CA ASN A 74 1.92 13.59 -23.97
C ASN A 74 1.41 12.17 -23.70
N TRP A 75 0.89 11.91 -22.50
CA TRP A 75 0.43 10.59 -22.06
C TRP A 75 -1.09 10.54 -21.86
N ALA A 76 -1.80 11.67 -21.97
CA ALA A 76 -3.22 11.77 -21.66
C ALA A 76 -4.08 10.78 -22.47
N ASN A 77 -3.76 10.58 -23.75
CA ASN A 77 -4.45 9.66 -24.65
C ASN A 77 -4.14 8.17 -24.40
N ARG A 78 -3.27 7.85 -23.44
CA ARG A 78 -2.88 6.48 -23.09
C ARG A 78 -3.74 5.89 -21.97
N PHE A 79 -4.55 6.71 -21.30
CA PHE A 79 -5.46 6.28 -20.24
C PHE A 79 -6.91 6.34 -20.73
N GLU A 80 -7.60 5.20 -20.72
CA GLU A 80 -9.02 5.15 -21.05
C GLU A 80 -9.86 5.93 -20.03
N THR A 81 -9.53 5.80 -18.73
CA THR A 81 -10.14 6.54 -17.64
C THR A 81 -9.03 7.13 -16.76
N PRO A 82 -8.64 8.41 -16.95
CA PRO A 82 -7.53 9.01 -16.21
C PRO A 82 -7.67 8.97 -14.69
N HIS A 83 -8.89 9.05 -14.16
CA HIS A 83 -9.18 8.93 -12.72
C HIS A 83 -9.03 7.50 -12.17
N LYS A 84 -8.82 6.50 -13.03
CA LYS A 84 -8.62 5.08 -12.69
C LYS A 84 -7.44 4.53 -13.49
N PRO A 85 -6.21 5.02 -13.25
CA PRO A 85 -5.09 4.72 -14.12
C PRO A 85 -4.75 3.23 -14.04
N ILE A 86 -4.71 2.60 -15.22
CA ILE A 86 -4.22 1.24 -15.43
C ILE A 86 -3.04 1.30 -16.40
N VAL A 87 -1.95 0.64 -16.02
CA VAL A 87 -0.73 0.57 -16.81
C VAL A 87 -0.75 -0.69 -17.67
N SER A 88 -1.20 -0.51 -18.91
CA SER A 88 -1.06 -1.55 -19.94
C SER A 88 0.41 -1.89 -20.19
N GLN A 89 0.67 -3.08 -20.74
CA GLN A 89 2.03 -3.48 -21.14
C GLN A 89 2.63 -2.48 -22.13
N ALA A 90 1.86 -2.04 -23.12
CA ALA A 90 2.32 -1.06 -24.11
C ALA A 90 2.69 0.28 -23.46
N LEU A 91 1.88 0.78 -22.52
CA LEU A 91 2.20 2.01 -21.79
C LEU A 91 3.48 1.84 -20.95
N HIS A 92 3.65 0.70 -20.27
CA HIS A 92 4.89 0.42 -19.53
C HIS A 92 6.12 0.44 -20.44
N GLU A 93 6.05 -0.23 -21.59
CA GLU A 93 7.13 -0.26 -22.58
C GLU A 93 7.44 1.11 -23.17
N ASP A 94 6.41 1.92 -23.44
CA ASP A 94 6.59 3.28 -23.95
C ASP A 94 7.27 4.16 -22.88
N LEU A 95 6.82 4.10 -21.62
CA LEU A 95 7.40 4.86 -20.52
C LEU A 95 8.85 4.46 -20.24
N THR A 96 9.15 3.16 -20.19
CA THR A 96 10.52 2.66 -19.93
C THR A 96 11.48 2.88 -21.09
N ARG A 97 10.96 3.14 -22.29
CA ARG A 97 11.76 3.54 -23.45
C ARG A 97 12.11 5.02 -23.43
N GLU A 98 11.17 5.85 -23.00
CA GLU A 98 11.32 7.32 -22.97
C GLU A 98 12.10 7.81 -21.74
N TYR A 99 11.88 7.19 -20.58
CA TYR A 99 12.39 7.66 -19.30
C TYR A 99 13.48 6.74 -18.72
N GLU A 100 14.41 7.30 -17.94
CA GLU A 100 15.49 6.53 -17.28
C GLU A 100 14.98 5.58 -16.20
N SER A 101 13.89 5.96 -15.53
CA SER A 101 13.22 5.11 -14.56
C SER A 101 11.74 5.43 -14.51
N VAL A 102 10.95 4.40 -14.19
CA VAL A 102 9.49 4.46 -14.01
C VAL A 102 9.18 3.82 -12.67
N ARG A 103 8.41 4.51 -11.83
CA ARG A 103 7.96 4.04 -10.53
C ARG A 103 6.44 4.09 -10.49
N TYR A 104 5.84 3.02 -9.98
CA TYR A 104 4.42 2.95 -9.72
C TYR A 104 4.23 3.19 -8.23
N VAL A 105 3.58 4.29 -7.88
CA VAL A 105 3.39 4.69 -6.50
C VAL A 105 1.94 4.43 -6.11
N VAL A 106 1.76 3.71 -5.01
CA VAL A 106 0.47 3.55 -4.34
C VAL A 106 0.59 4.18 -2.95
N GLY A 107 -0.34 5.06 -2.64
CA GLY A 107 -0.53 5.64 -1.32
C GLY A 107 -1.57 4.84 -0.55
N VAL A 108 -1.19 4.25 0.59
CA VAL A 108 -2.12 3.55 1.48
C VAL A 108 -2.15 4.25 2.83
N CYS A 109 -3.35 4.44 3.35
CA CYS A 109 -3.60 4.95 4.69
C CYS A 109 -4.19 3.83 5.55
N SER A 110 -3.62 3.61 6.72
CA SER A 110 -4.09 2.60 7.67
C SER A 110 -4.06 3.12 9.11
N PRO A 111 -5.11 2.85 9.91
CA PRO A 111 -5.07 3.10 11.35
C PRO A 111 -3.92 2.37 12.06
N SER A 112 -3.51 1.18 11.57
CA SER A 112 -2.42 0.42 12.19
C SER A 112 -1.03 0.96 11.88
N TRP A 113 -0.92 1.96 10.99
CA TRP A 113 0.34 2.64 10.69
C TRP A 113 0.47 3.99 11.39
N ALA A 114 -0.51 4.37 12.21
CA ALA A 114 -0.47 5.61 12.96
C ALA A 114 0.56 5.54 14.09
N GLU A 115 1.27 6.64 14.31
CA GLU A 115 2.22 6.78 15.42
C GLU A 115 1.50 7.13 16.74
N GLU A 116 0.26 7.62 16.66
CA GLU A 116 -0.57 8.01 17.80
C GLU A 116 -1.96 7.37 17.74
N LEU A 117 -2.54 7.12 18.92
CA LEU A 117 -3.91 6.63 19.06
C LEU A 117 -4.91 7.67 18.51
N ARG A 118 -5.74 7.27 17.54
CA ARG A 118 -6.74 8.09 16.80
C ARG A 118 -6.21 8.94 15.63
N ASN A 119 -5.03 8.61 15.10
CA ASN A 119 -4.60 9.10 13.80
C ASN A 119 -4.65 7.98 12.77
N ILE A 120 -4.55 8.34 11.50
CA ILE A 120 -4.32 7.41 10.40
C ILE A 120 -2.92 7.63 9.87
N GLY A 121 -2.13 6.57 9.75
CA GLY A 121 -0.80 6.61 9.15
C GLY A 121 -0.88 6.37 7.65
N CYS A 122 -0.35 7.30 6.86
CA CYS A 122 -0.31 7.16 5.40
C CYS A 122 1.13 6.98 4.89
N ARG A 123 1.28 6.11 3.90
CA ARG A 123 2.55 5.80 3.22
C ARG A 123 2.33 5.80 1.72
N ASN A 124 3.10 6.63 1.00
CA ASN A 124 3.20 6.59 -0.46
C ASN A 124 4.53 5.93 -0.79
N ALA A 125 4.48 4.79 -1.47
CA ALA A 125 5.66 3.96 -1.69
C ALA A 125 5.63 3.31 -3.08
N ASN A 126 6.77 2.78 -3.51
CA ASN A 126 6.84 2.04 -4.76
C ASN A 126 6.01 0.76 -4.66
N ALA A 127 5.33 0.37 -5.73
CA ALA A 127 4.57 -0.86 -5.84
C ALA A 127 4.98 -1.57 -7.15
N SER A 128 4.67 -2.86 -7.25
CA SER A 128 4.75 -3.53 -8.55
C SER A 128 3.70 -2.95 -9.51
N ARG A 129 3.87 -3.18 -10.83
CA ARG A 129 2.86 -2.76 -11.81
C ARG A 129 1.55 -3.54 -11.61
N GLU A 130 1.68 -4.79 -11.20
CA GLU A 130 0.58 -5.69 -10.87
C GLU A 130 -0.20 -5.15 -9.65
N ASP A 131 0.50 -4.78 -8.58
CA ASP A 131 -0.09 -4.14 -7.39
C ASP A 131 -0.76 -2.82 -7.71
N PHE A 132 -0.09 -1.98 -8.50
CA PHE A 132 -0.65 -0.72 -8.95
C PHE A 132 -1.93 -0.92 -9.77
N ASN A 133 -1.98 -1.93 -10.65
CA ASN A 133 -3.13 -2.15 -11.52
C ASN A 133 -4.32 -2.83 -10.81
N GLN A 134 -4.07 -3.64 -9.78
CA GLN A 134 -5.15 -4.33 -9.06
C GLN A 134 -5.99 -3.39 -8.18
N VAL A 135 -5.44 -2.23 -7.78
CA VAL A 135 -6.12 -1.26 -6.92
C VAL A 135 -6.53 0.02 -7.65
N GLN A 136 -7.58 0.66 -7.16
CA GLN A 136 -7.99 2.02 -7.46
C GLN A 136 -7.97 2.88 -6.21
N VAL A 137 -7.90 4.19 -6.39
CA VAL A 137 -8.09 5.13 -5.27
C VAL A 137 -9.48 4.89 -4.66
N HIS A 138 -9.54 4.89 -3.32
CA HIS A 138 -10.69 4.56 -2.47
C HIS A 138 -10.93 3.05 -2.21
N ASP A 139 -10.17 2.16 -2.86
CA ASP A 139 -10.26 0.73 -2.55
C ASP A 139 -9.85 0.46 -1.10
N GLU A 140 -10.62 -0.39 -0.42
CA GLU A 140 -10.21 -1.03 0.82
C GLU A 140 -9.24 -2.16 0.50
N VAL A 141 -8.11 -2.21 1.19
CA VAL A 141 -7.02 -3.14 0.91
C VAL A 141 -6.41 -3.69 2.18
N THR A 142 -5.86 -4.90 2.07
CA THR A 142 -4.84 -5.39 3.01
C THR A 142 -3.47 -5.19 2.36
N ALA A 143 -2.59 -4.40 2.99
CA ALA A 143 -1.30 -4.02 2.43
C ALA A 143 -0.16 -4.12 3.45
N SER A 144 1.06 -4.38 3.01
CA SER A 144 2.27 -4.27 3.84
C SER A 144 3.15 -3.14 3.33
N TYR A 145 3.85 -2.48 4.26
CA TYR A 145 4.86 -1.47 3.95
C TYR A 145 6.22 -1.93 4.46
N GLU A 146 7.16 -2.10 3.54
CA GLU A 146 8.57 -2.32 3.82
C GLU A 146 9.35 -1.29 3.02
N SER A 147 9.84 -0.24 3.70
CA SER A 147 10.46 0.91 3.04
C SER A 147 11.51 0.47 2.01
N PRO A 148 11.42 0.91 0.74
CA PRO A 148 10.56 1.97 0.20
C PRO A 148 9.34 1.46 -0.60
N THR A 149 8.79 0.29 -0.25
CA THR A 149 7.84 -0.48 -1.05
C THR A 149 6.52 -0.73 -0.29
N ILE A 150 5.40 -0.69 -1.02
CA ILE A 150 4.10 -1.21 -0.61
C ILE A 150 3.78 -2.43 -1.47
N SER A 151 3.28 -3.48 -0.82
CA SER A 151 2.70 -4.66 -1.47
C SER A 151 1.21 -4.74 -1.12
N ILE A 152 0.38 -5.08 -2.11
CA ILE A 152 -1.07 -5.24 -1.93
C ILE A 152 -1.38 -6.74 -1.89
N HIS A 153 -2.00 -7.19 -0.81
CA HIS A 153 -2.32 -8.60 -0.58
C HIS A 153 -3.75 -8.95 -0.98
N SER A 154 -4.68 -8.02 -0.76
CA SER A 154 -6.09 -8.15 -1.15
C SER A 154 -6.74 -6.79 -1.41
N VAL A 155 -7.82 -6.83 -2.18
CA VAL A 155 -8.76 -5.73 -2.39
C VAL A 155 -10.11 -6.19 -1.88
N ASP A 156 -10.58 -5.58 -0.81
CA ASP A 156 -11.70 -6.07 0.00
C ASP A 156 -12.99 -5.25 -0.22
N GLY A 157 -12.94 -4.26 -1.11
CA GLY A 157 -14.08 -3.45 -1.51
C GLY A 157 -13.76 -1.97 -1.55
N THR A 158 -14.64 -1.15 -1.00
CA THR A 158 -14.47 0.30 -0.89
C THR A 158 -14.50 0.68 0.58
N TRP A 159 -13.53 1.49 1.00
CA TRP A 159 -13.42 1.87 2.41
C TRP A 159 -14.68 2.61 2.89
N PRO A 160 -15.24 2.25 4.05
CA PRO A 160 -16.42 2.94 4.57
C PRO A 160 -16.08 4.38 4.97
N VAL A 161 -16.77 5.34 4.34
CA VAL A 161 -16.68 6.75 4.69
C VAL A 161 -17.24 7.02 6.09
N GLY A 162 -16.44 7.63 6.97
CA GLY A 162 -16.88 8.06 8.31
C GLY A 162 -16.23 7.33 9.49
N GLU A 163 -15.35 6.35 9.25
CA GLU A 163 -14.54 5.72 10.29
C GLU A 163 -13.10 6.28 10.25
N TYR A 164 -12.87 7.39 10.96
CA TYR A 164 -11.57 8.03 11.15
C TYR A 164 -11.32 8.30 12.63
#